data_AF-A0A2K8KJJ8-F1
#
_entry.id   AF-A0A2K8KJJ8-F1
#
_cell.length_a   1.000
_cell.length_b   1.000
_cell.length_c   1.000
_cell.angle_alpha   90.00
_cell.angle_beta   90.00
_cell.angle_gamma   90.00
#
_symmetry.space_group_name_H-M   'P 1'
#
loop_
_entity.id
_entity.type
_entity.pdbx_description
1 polymer ?
#
loop_
_entity_poly.entity_id
_entity_poly.type
_entity_poly.pdbx_seq_one_letter_code
_entity_poly.pdbx_strand_id
1 'polypeptide(L)'
;MKGRFPIGLFLALGLAACSGATPATDAAPLNPADMSPSPDQPGSVATVPSVIFIQYLNQQAPALLCEQDAAIGCLKLPAELCKAAVAESAQRCGPLLLERWPSSFPEDADNAMLYSYQYRQCILADWIQNFGLTAERLASCGAVATP
;
A
#
# COMPACT_ATOMS: atom_id res chain seq x y z
N MET A 1 38.68 34.25 -32.31
CA MET A 1 38.56 34.39 -30.85
C MET A 1 38.28 32.98 -30.32
N LYS A 2 39.24 32.22 -29.73
CA LYS A 2 39.67 32.20 -28.30
C LYS A 2 38.46 32.08 -27.34
N GLY A 3 38.27 31.10 -26.45
CA GLY A 3 39.04 29.92 -25.95
C GLY A 3 38.06 28.79 -25.53
N ARG A 4 38.43 27.52 -25.30
CA ARG A 4 39.31 26.84 -24.31
C ARG A 4 38.75 26.72 -22.86
N PHE A 5 38.30 25.49 -22.51
CA PHE A 5 38.40 24.69 -21.24
C PHE A 5 37.72 25.17 -19.93
N PRO A 6 37.63 24.37 -18.82
CA PRO A 6 37.87 22.92 -18.56
C PRO A 6 36.74 22.21 -17.73
N ILE A 7 36.59 20.87 -17.69
CA ILE A 7 37.19 19.85 -16.79
C ILE A 7 37.22 20.19 -15.28
N GLY A 8 36.48 19.38 -14.50
CA GLY A 8 36.91 18.78 -13.23
C GLY A 8 36.93 19.66 -11.98
N LEU A 9 36.04 19.37 -11.03
CA LEU A 9 36.23 19.76 -9.63
C LEU A 9 36.05 18.55 -8.73
N PHE A 10 37.19 18.06 -8.24
CA PHE A 10 37.33 17.13 -7.14
C PHE A 10 36.76 17.77 -5.86
N LEU A 11 35.83 17.09 -5.18
CA LEU A 11 35.53 17.38 -3.79
C LEU A 11 36.36 16.45 -2.90
N ALA A 12 37.27 17.08 -2.16
CA ALA A 12 38.16 16.46 -1.20
C ALA A 12 37.76 16.92 0.21
N LEU A 13 37.77 15.95 1.13
CA LEU A 13 37.89 16.03 2.59
C LEU A 13 36.75 16.62 3.44
N GLY A 14 36.43 15.85 4.48
CA GLY A 14 35.76 16.32 5.69
C GLY A 14 35.44 15.20 6.67
N LEU A 15 36.44 14.47 7.18
CA LEU A 15 36.28 13.67 8.40
C LEU A 15 36.10 14.63 9.58
N ALA A 16 34.91 14.65 10.18
CA ALA A 16 34.70 15.24 11.50
C ALA A 16 34.59 14.10 12.53
N ALA A 17 35.64 14.00 13.35
CA ALA A 17 35.65 13.19 14.55
C ALA A 17 34.79 13.87 15.64
N CYS A 18 33.80 13.17 16.17
CA CYS A 18 33.11 13.56 17.40
C CYS A 18 33.57 12.63 18.52
N SER A 19 34.51 13.12 19.33
CA SER A 19 34.81 12.56 20.65
C SER A 19 34.18 13.45 21.71
N GLY A 20 33.26 12.88 22.50
CA GLY A 20 32.67 13.51 23.68
C GLY A 20 32.02 12.43 24.56
N ALA A 21 32.46 12.34 25.82
CA ALA A 21 32.29 11.20 26.71
C ALA A 21 31.08 11.29 27.67
N THR A 22 30.39 10.14 27.83
CA THR A 22 29.77 9.48 29.04
C THR A 22 28.77 10.24 29.95
N PRO A 23 27.76 9.53 30.53
CA PRO A 23 28.00 8.79 31.77
C PRO A 23 27.44 7.36 31.79
N ALA A 24 28.05 6.54 32.65
CA ALA A 24 27.66 5.18 33.00
C ALA A 24 26.23 5.13 33.56
N THR A 25 25.43 4.19 33.06
CA THR A 25 24.25 3.67 33.76
C THR A 25 24.56 2.21 34.07
N ASP A 26 24.41 1.83 35.33
CA ASP A 26 24.61 0.48 35.85
C ASP A 26 23.94 -0.56 34.95
N ALA A 27 24.76 -1.32 34.22
CA ALA A 27 24.31 -2.54 33.57
C ALA A 27 24.15 -3.60 34.66
N ALA A 28 22.94 -3.78 35.17
CA ALA A 28 22.56 -5.06 35.76
C ALA A 28 22.86 -6.15 34.72
N PRO A 29 23.54 -7.26 35.09
CA PRO A 29 23.86 -8.31 34.13
C PRO A 29 22.55 -8.87 33.58
N LEU A 30 22.26 -8.59 32.31
CA LEU A 30 21.19 -9.24 31.57
C LEU A 30 21.49 -10.73 31.57
N ASN A 31 20.71 -11.49 32.32
CA ASN A 31 20.79 -12.94 32.34
C ASN A 31 20.50 -13.42 30.90
N PRO A 32 21.43 -14.11 30.21
CA PRO A 32 21.21 -14.58 28.83
C PRO A 32 20.14 -15.66 28.71
N ALA A 33 19.47 -16.02 29.82
CA ALA A 33 18.54 -17.14 29.91
C ALA A 33 17.07 -16.77 29.61
N ASP A 34 16.71 -15.49 29.51
CA ASP A 34 15.31 -15.07 29.29
C ASP A 34 14.94 -14.77 27.83
N MET A 35 15.87 -14.96 26.89
CA MET A 35 15.56 -15.01 25.46
C MET A 35 15.35 -16.46 25.02
N SER A 36 14.43 -17.16 25.70
CA SER A 36 13.87 -18.37 25.11
C SER A 36 12.88 -17.94 24.04
N PRO A 37 13.06 -18.29 22.75
CA PRO A 37 11.93 -18.26 21.82
C PRO A 37 10.86 -19.15 22.43
N SER A 38 9.69 -18.56 22.73
CA SER A 38 8.54 -19.38 23.11
C SER A 38 8.34 -20.42 22.01
N PRO A 39 8.30 -21.71 22.35
CA PRO A 39 8.19 -22.76 21.34
C PRO A 39 6.89 -22.56 20.58
N ASP A 40 6.99 -22.63 19.25
CA ASP A 40 5.89 -22.59 18.30
C ASP A 40 4.63 -23.25 18.86
N GLN A 41 3.63 -22.42 19.19
CA GLN A 41 2.29 -22.92 19.46
C GLN A 41 1.76 -23.51 18.15
N PRO A 42 1.39 -24.80 18.09
CA PRO A 42 0.76 -25.36 16.91
C PRO A 42 -0.58 -24.63 16.74
N GLY A 43 -0.69 -23.75 15.74
CA GLY A 43 -1.93 -23.06 15.39
C GLY A 43 -1.90 -21.53 15.30
N SER A 44 -0.74 -20.86 15.37
CA SER A 44 -0.69 -19.42 15.07
C SER A 44 -0.85 -19.18 13.56
N VAL A 45 -2.05 -18.80 13.12
CA VAL A 45 -2.26 -18.33 11.75
C VAL A 45 -1.66 -16.93 11.65
N ALA A 46 -0.77 -16.71 10.67
CA ALA A 46 -0.21 -15.39 10.41
C ALA A 46 -1.35 -14.39 10.19
N THR A 47 -1.21 -13.17 10.71
CA THR A 47 -2.22 -12.11 10.56
C THR A 47 -1.67 -10.95 9.78
N VAL A 48 -2.47 -10.40 8.88
CA VAL A 48 -2.17 -9.20 8.09
C VAL A 48 -2.84 -7.99 8.74
N PRO A 49 -2.11 -6.93 9.10
CA PRO A 49 -2.73 -5.68 9.52
C PRO A 49 -3.48 -5.03 8.35
N SER A 50 -4.73 -4.61 8.57
CA SER A 50 -5.57 -4.03 7.51
C SER A 50 -4.96 -2.80 6.87
N VAL A 51 -4.24 -1.98 7.65
CA VAL A 51 -3.50 -0.82 7.15
C VAL A 51 -2.41 -1.21 6.14
N ILE A 52 -1.72 -2.33 6.36
CA ILE A 52 -0.70 -2.84 5.44
C ILE A 52 -1.37 -3.43 4.20
N PHE A 53 -2.49 -4.14 4.36
CA PHE A 53 -3.22 -4.69 3.22
C PHE A 53 -3.78 -3.59 2.31
N ILE A 54 -4.32 -2.50 2.86
CA ILE A 54 -4.76 -1.35 2.06
C ILE A 54 -3.59 -0.68 1.36
N GLN A 55 -2.43 -0.52 2.01
CA GLN A 55 -1.24 0.02 1.34
C GLN A 55 -0.83 -0.85 0.14
N TYR A 56 -0.85 -2.18 0.31
CA TYR A 56 -0.62 -3.13 -0.77
C TYR A 56 -1.64 -2.96 -1.90
N LEU A 57 -2.94 -2.93 -1.58
CA LEU A 57 -4.01 -2.74 -2.57
C LEU A 57 -3.86 -1.41 -3.32
N ASN A 58 -3.54 -0.31 -2.63
CA ASN A 58 -3.33 1.00 -3.27
C ASN A 58 -2.18 0.98 -4.29
N GLN A 59 -1.15 0.16 -4.06
CA GLN A 59 -0.02 0.02 -4.98
C GLN A 59 -0.36 -0.88 -6.18
N GLN A 60 -1.12 -1.96 -5.96
CA GLN A 60 -1.41 -2.95 -6.99
C GLN A 60 -2.64 -2.61 -7.84
N ALA A 61 -3.69 -2.07 -7.22
CA ALA A 61 -4.99 -1.87 -7.83
C ALA A 61 -4.96 -1.05 -9.14
N PRO A 62 -4.15 0.02 -9.30
CA PRO A 62 -4.13 0.77 -10.56
C PRO A 62 -3.77 -0.11 -11.76
N ALA A 63 -2.76 -0.99 -11.62
CA ALA A 63 -2.38 -1.89 -12.70
C ALA A 63 -3.39 -3.04 -12.85
N LEU A 64 -3.76 -3.69 -11.73
CA LEU A 64 -4.67 -4.84 -11.76
C LEU A 64 -6.05 -4.48 -12.33
N LEU A 65 -6.65 -3.39 -11.85
CA LEU A 65 -7.98 -2.98 -12.30
C LEU A 65 -7.96 -2.44 -13.73
N CYS A 66 -6.97 -1.61 -14.10
CA CYS A 66 -7.02 -0.96 -15.41
C CYS A 66 -6.49 -1.82 -16.56
N GLU A 67 -5.68 -2.85 -16.28
CA GLU A 67 -5.05 -3.67 -17.30
C GLU A 67 -5.54 -5.12 -17.32
N GLN A 68 -6.03 -5.65 -16.19
CA GLN A 68 -6.36 -7.08 -16.05
C GLN A 68 -7.84 -7.34 -15.73
N ASP A 69 -8.56 -6.38 -15.15
CA ASP A 69 -10.00 -6.52 -14.90
C ASP A 69 -10.78 -6.34 -16.21
N ALA A 70 -11.36 -7.43 -16.71
CA ALA A 70 -12.09 -7.44 -17.97
C ALA A 70 -13.32 -6.50 -17.97
N ALA A 71 -13.98 -6.33 -16.81
CA ALA A 71 -15.14 -5.46 -16.70
C ALA A 71 -14.73 -3.98 -16.75
N ILE A 72 -13.58 -3.64 -16.16
CA ILE A 72 -13.01 -2.28 -16.26
C ILE A 72 -12.46 -2.04 -17.66
N GLY A 73 -11.79 -3.01 -18.27
CA GLY A 73 -11.32 -2.93 -19.67
C GLY A 73 -12.46 -2.68 -20.66
N CYS A 74 -13.66 -3.25 -20.41
CA CYS A 74 -14.86 -2.99 -21.21
C CYS A 74 -15.30 -1.51 -21.21
N LEU A 75 -14.98 -0.74 -20.16
CA LEU A 75 -15.32 0.68 -20.10
C LEU A 75 -14.55 1.51 -21.14
N LYS A 76 -13.44 0.98 -21.68
CA LYS A 76 -12.57 1.63 -22.67
C LYS A 76 -12.07 3.01 -22.21
N LEU A 77 -11.79 3.14 -20.91
CA LEU A 77 -11.13 4.32 -20.36
C LEU A 77 -9.67 4.37 -20.85
N PRO A 78 -9.12 5.55 -21.18
CA PRO A 78 -7.68 5.69 -21.39
C PRO A 78 -6.92 5.19 -20.16
N ALA A 79 -5.85 4.42 -20.36
CA ALA A 79 -5.15 3.73 -19.28
C ALA A 79 -4.70 4.67 -18.16
N GLU A 80 -4.12 5.82 -18.51
CA GLU A 80 -3.67 6.84 -17.54
C GLU A 80 -4.84 7.45 -16.75
N LEU A 81 -5.98 7.68 -17.41
CA LEU A 81 -7.18 8.20 -16.75
C LEU A 81 -7.74 7.17 -15.77
N CYS A 82 -7.78 5.89 -16.16
CA CYS A 82 -8.21 4.80 -15.28
C CYS A 82 -7.31 4.72 -14.04
N LYS A 83 -5.98 4.68 -14.23
CA LYS A 83 -5.02 4.58 -13.12
C LYS A 83 -5.12 5.77 -12.16
N ALA A 84 -5.25 6.97 -12.70
CA ALA A 84 -5.45 8.18 -11.90
C ALA A 84 -6.77 8.12 -11.12
N ALA A 85 -7.86 7.68 -11.75
CA ALA A 85 -9.15 7.51 -11.08
C ALA A 85 -9.08 6.45 -9.96
N VAL A 86 -8.40 5.31 -10.16
CA VAL A 86 -8.19 4.32 -9.10
C VAL A 86 -7.41 4.93 -7.93
N ALA A 87 -6.30 5.62 -8.21
CA ALA A 87 -5.44 6.19 -7.18
C ALA A 87 -6.17 7.27 -6.36
N GLU A 88 -6.97 8.11 -7.02
CA GLU A 88 -7.76 9.15 -6.39
C GLU A 88 -8.91 8.57 -5.54
N SER A 89 -9.62 7.55 -6.05
CA SER A 89 -10.61 6.81 -5.26
C SER A 89 -9.99 6.11 -4.05
N ALA A 90 -8.78 5.58 -4.18
CA ALA A 90 -8.07 4.90 -3.09
C ALA A 90 -7.82 5.83 -1.89
N GLN A 91 -7.57 7.13 -2.13
CA GLN A 91 -7.38 8.12 -1.06
C GLN A 91 -8.64 8.32 -0.21
N ARG A 92 -9.84 8.18 -0.82
CA ARG A 92 -11.12 8.28 -0.10
C ARG A 92 -11.56 6.94 0.48
N CYS A 93 -11.37 5.85 -0.27
CA CYS A 93 -11.81 4.51 0.13
C CYS A 93 -10.99 3.92 1.27
N GLY A 94 -9.67 4.17 1.30
CA GLY A 94 -8.77 3.60 2.32
C GLY A 94 -9.24 3.87 3.75
N PRO A 95 -9.40 5.14 4.17
CA PRO A 95 -9.90 5.47 5.51
C PRO A 95 -11.27 4.86 5.83
N LEU A 96 -12.23 4.94 4.89
CA LEU A 96 -13.59 4.40 5.07
C LEU A 96 -13.62 2.88 5.24
N LEU A 97 -12.67 2.16 4.65
CA LEU A 97 -12.54 0.72 4.82
C LEU A 97 -11.89 0.38 6.16
N LEU A 98 -10.88 1.15 6.60
CA LEU A 98 -10.22 0.94 7.91
C LEU A 98 -11.17 1.17 9.09
N GLU A 99 -12.16 2.02 8.96
CA GLU A 99 -13.21 2.20 9.98
C GLU A 99 -14.12 0.98 10.13
N ARG A 100 -14.21 0.13 9.09
CA ARG A 100 -15.13 -1.03 9.04
C ARG A 100 -14.43 -2.38 9.17
N TRP A 101 -13.19 -2.48 8.71
CA TRP A 101 -12.39 -3.69 8.76
C TRP A 101 -11.86 -3.94 10.17
N PRO A 102 -11.59 -5.21 10.55
CA PRO A 102 -10.83 -5.48 11.76
C PRO A 102 -9.42 -4.86 11.63
N SER A 103 -8.74 -4.60 12.76
CA SER A 103 -7.38 -4.05 12.74
C SER A 103 -6.35 -4.98 12.06
N SER A 104 -6.61 -6.28 12.12
CA SER A 104 -5.88 -7.33 11.40
C SER A 104 -6.79 -8.52 11.14
N PHE A 105 -6.42 -9.36 10.18
CA PHE A 105 -7.17 -10.58 9.82
C PHE A 105 -6.21 -11.72 9.46
N PRO A 106 -6.65 -12.99 9.53
CA PRO A 106 -5.84 -14.14 9.13
C PRO A 106 -5.36 -14.06 7.67
N GLU A 107 -4.08 -14.39 7.44
CA GLU A 107 -3.47 -14.45 6.11
C GLU A 107 -3.93 -15.71 5.36
N ASP A 108 -5.13 -15.64 4.79
CA ASP A 108 -5.71 -16.69 3.97
C ASP A 108 -6.38 -16.12 2.70
N ALA A 109 -6.69 -17.03 1.78
CA ALA A 109 -7.26 -16.67 0.49
C ALA A 109 -8.67 -16.07 0.62
N ASP A 110 -9.46 -16.52 1.60
CA ASP A 110 -10.84 -16.07 1.78
C ASP A 110 -10.88 -14.60 2.23
N ASN A 111 -10.04 -14.23 3.19
CA ASN A 111 -9.88 -12.86 3.65
C ASN A 111 -9.29 -11.97 2.54
N ALA A 112 -8.27 -12.47 1.82
CA ALA A 112 -7.69 -11.73 0.70
C ALA A 112 -8.75 -11.43 -0.38
N MET A 113 -9.59 -12.40 -0.75
CA MET A 113 -10.69 -12.17 -1.70
C MET A 113 -11.74 -11.22 -1.15
N LEU A 114 -12.19 -11.42 0.09
CA LEU A 114 -13.23 -10.61 0.72
C LEU A 114 -12.83 -9.13 0.76
N TYR A 115 -11.65 -8.83 1.28
CA TYR A 115 -11.19 -7.46 1.47
C TYR A 115 -10.79 -6.81 0.15
N SER A 116 -10.20 -7.55 -0.79
CA SER A 116 -9.95 -7.04 -2.16
C SER A 116 -11.25 -6.73 -2.89
N TYR A 117 -12.28 -7.56 -2.72
CA TYR A 117 -13.62 -7.31 -3.27
C TYR A 117 -14.22 -6.04 -2.69
N GLN A 118 -14.26 -5.90 -1.35
CA GLN A 118 -14.79 -4.69 -0.70
C GLN A 118 -14.04 -3.43 -1.11
N TYR A 119 -12.72 -3.51 -1.23
CA TYR A 119 -11.89 -2.43 -1.76
C TYR A 119 -12.34 -2.03 -3.16
N ARG A 120 -12.42 -3.00 -4.08
CA ARG A 120 -12.88 -2.76 -5.46
C ARG A 120 -14.29 -2.15 -5.49
N GLN A 121 -15.21 -2.64 -4.66
CA GLN A 121 -16.57 -2.10 -4.57
C GLN A 121 -16.58 -0.63 -4.16
N CYS A 122 -15.75 -0.25 -3.19
CA CYS A 122 -15.61 1.15 -2.81
C CYS A 122 -15.11 2.01 -3.98
N ILE A 123 -14.07 1.55 -4.72
CA ILE A 123 -13.56 2.28 -5.89
C ILE A 123 -14.67 2.49 -6.94
N LEU A 124 -15.45 1.46 -7.25
CA LEU A 124 -16.53 1.56 -8.24
C LEU A 124 -17.67 2.48 -7.78
N ALA A 125 -18.02 2.43 -6.49
CA ALA A 125 -19.01 3.34 -5.92
C ALA A 125 -18.52 4.80 -5.99
N ASP A 126 -17.24 5.03 -5.70
CA ASP A 126 -16.62 6.35 -5.80
C ASP A 126 -16.60 6.87 -7.25
N TRP A 127 -16.37 6.00 -8.24
CA TRP A 127 -16.46 6.37 -9.65
C TRP A 127 -17.85 6.85 -10.06
N ILE A 128 -18.89 6.23 -9.50
CA ILE A 128 -20.26 6.67 -9.74
C ILE A 128 -20.49 8.05 -9.12
N GLN A 129 -20.04 8.24 -7.89
CA GLN A 129 -20.32 9.45 -7.13
C GLN A 129 -19.50 10.66 -7.59
N ASN A 130 -18.22 10.46 -7.94
CA ASN A 130 -17.26 11.55 -8.11
C ASN A 130 -16.71 11.69 -9.53
N PHE A 131 -16.85 10.66 -10.39
CA PHE A 131 -16.30 10.68 -11.75
C PHE A 131 -17.36 10.59 -12.85
N GLY A 132 -18.65 10.62 -12.50
CA GLY A 132 -19.76 10.64 -13.45
C GLY A 132 -19.97 9.32 -14.20
N LEU A 133 -19.38 8.22 -13.72
CA LEU A 133 -19.67 6.89 -14.26
C LEU A 133 -21.08 6.48 -13.83
N THR A 134 -21.88 5.90 -14.73
CA THR A 134 -23.23 5.45 -14.33
C THR A 134 -23.22 3.98 -13.90
N ALA A 135 -24.13 3.61 -13.00
CA ALA A 135 -24.32 2.23 -12.59
C ALA A 135 -24.71 1.35 -13.79
N GLU A 136 -25.54 1.88 -14.71
CA GLU A 136 -25.93 1.18 -15.94
C GLU A 136 -24.71 0.92 -16.84
N ARG A 137 -23.78 1.87 -16.93
CA ARG A 137 -22.57 1.70 -17.73
C ARG A 137 -21.67 0.60 -17.16
N LEU A 138 -21.47 0.58 -15.84
CA LEU A 138 -20.76 -0.51 -15.16
C LEU A 138 -21.44 -1.86 -15.39
N ALA A 139 -22.76 -1.91 -15.20
CA ALA A 139 -23.55 -3.13 -15.38
C ALA A 139 -23.47 -3.66 -16.81
N SER A 140 -23.46 -2.77 -17.81
CA SER A 140 -23.28 -3.13 -19.23
C SER A 140 -21.94 -3.83 -19.51
N CYS A 141 -20.96 -3.66 -18.62
CA CYS A 141 -19.66 -4.30 -18.67
C CYS A 141 -19.51 -5.49 -17.69
N GLY A 142 -20.59 -5.92 -17.05
CA GLY A 142 -20.57 -7.02 -16.09
C GLY A 142 -19.99 -6.65 -14.72
N ALA A 143 -19.76 -5.37 -14.43
CA ALA A 143 -19.40 -4.90 -13.10
C ALA A 143 -20.63 -4.33 -12.38
N VAL A 144 -20.74 -4.59 -11.09
CA VAL A 144 -21.75 -3.97 -10.23
C VAL A 144 -21.03 -3.33 -9.06
N ALA A 145 -21.39 -2.08 -8.76
CA ALA A 145 -21.04 -1.40 -7.52
C ALA A 145 -22.15 -1.67 -6.51
N THR A 146 -21.81 -2.36 -5.42
CA THR A 146 -22.74 -2.63 -4.33
C THR A 146 -22.45 -1.61 -3.22
N PRO A 147 -23.44 -0.79 -2.82
CA PRO A 147 -23.26 0.19 -1.76
C PRO A 147 -22.96 -0.46 -0.40
#